data_AF-A0A0M8PPD2-F1
#
_entry.id   AF-A0A0M8PPD2-F1
#
_cell.length_a   1.000
_cell.length_b   1.000
_cell.length_c   1.000
_cell.angle_alpha   90.00
_cell.angle_beta   90.00
_cell.angle_gamma   90.00
#
_symmetry.space_group_name_H-M   'P 1'
#
loop_
_entity.id
_entity.type
_entity.pdbx_description
1 polymer ?
#
loop_
_entity_poly.entity_id
_entity_poly.type
_entity_poly.pdbx_seq_one_letter_code
_entity_poly.pdbx_strand_id
1 'polypeptide(L)'
;MSLISICNVLSHPEKNPETWFYLPPNSTEWNLNTKGVFSLDSFDFPTDSDDFLPEQVKNNGWIETLDGASIEDVIDNVNNQLENPTLDQLLQAFIFYFENDAFLVF
;
A
#
# COMPACT_ATOMS: atom_id res chain seq x y z
N MET A 1 13.88 -1.90 7.62
CA MET A 1 12.72 -1.23 6.98
C MET A 1 12.03 -0.39 8.04
N SER A 2 11.34 0.68 7.66
CA SER A 2 10.72 1.62 8.62
C SER A 2 9.20 1.64 8.46
N LEU A 3 8.48 1.70 9.58
CA LEU A 3 7.02 1.80 9.55
C LEU A 3 6.57 3.17 9.05
N ILE A 4 5.57 3.18 8.17
CA ILE A 4 4.95 4.37 7.59
C ILE A 4 3.43 4.27 7.72
N SER A 5 2.73 5.37 7.98
CA SER A 5 1.26 5.36 8.01
C SER A 5 0.68 5.37 6.60
N ILE A 6 -0.48 4.75 6.42
CA ILE A 6 -1.28 4.85 5.19
C ILE A 6 -1.47 6.32 4.77
N CYS A 7 -1.74 7.23 5.70
CA CYS A 7 -1.80 8.67 5.42
C CYS A 7 -0.58 9.19 4.65
N ASN A 8 0.63 8.81 5.08
CA ASN A 8 1.85 9.28 4.42
C ASN A 8 2.03 8.65 3.04
N VAL A 9 1.72 7.36 2.91
CA VAL A 9 1.78 6.60 1.66
C VAL A 9 0.85 7.22 0.60
N LEU A 10 -0.38 7.56 0.99
CA LEU A 10 -1.38 8.13 0.09
C LEU A 10 -1.17 9.62 -0.19
N SER A 11 -0.58 10.37 0.74
CA SER A 11 -0.35 11.81 0.56
C SER A 11 0.85 12.12 -0.33
N HIS A 12 1.76 11.17 -0.51
CA HIS A 12 3.00 11.34 -1.27
C HIS A 12 3.33 10.07 -2.06
N PRO A 13 2.48 9.66 -3.01
CA PRO A 13 2.69 8.43 -3.79
C PRO A 13 4.07 8.38 -4.45
N GLU A 14 4.57 9.52 -4.93
CA GLU A 14 5.84 9.67 -5.62
C GLU A 14 7.09 9.38 -4.77
N LYS A 15 6.91 9.25 -3.45
CA LYS A 15 7.98 8.92 -2.49
C LYS A 15 7.96 7.47 -2.06
N ASN A 16 6.92 6.71 -2.44
CA ASN A 16 6.82 5.31 -2.09
C ASN A 16 7.88 4.52 -2.87
N PRO A 17 8.50 3.50 -2.26
CA PRO A 17 9.27 2.52 -3.00
C PRO A 17 8.37 1.79 -4.01
N GLU A 18 8.92 1.42 -5.17
CA GLU A 18 8.29 0.56 -6.19
C GLU A 18 8.16 -0.91 -5.76
N THR A 19 8.12 -1.17 -4.44
CA THR A 19 8.04 -2.50 -3.85
C THR A 19 6.70 -2.69 -3.15
N TRP A 20 6.44 -3.89 -2.67
CA TRP A 20 5.19 -4.25 -2.02
C TRP A 20 5.01 -3.56 -0.68
N PHE A 21 3.83 -2.97 -0.47
CA PHE A 21 3.40 -2.43 0.81
C PHE A 21 2.67 -3.50 1.63
N TYR A 22 3.13 -3.72 2.86
CA TYR A 22 2.55 -4.70 3.78
C TYR A 22 1.78 -4.03 4.90
N LEU A 23 0.61 -4.58 5.22
CA LEU A 23 -0.30 -4.08 6.26
C LEU A 23 -0.76 -5.21 7.20
N PRO A 24 -1.27 -4.88 8.41
CA PRO A 24 -1.91 -5.85 9.28
C PRO A 24 -3.05 -6.60 8.58
N PRO A 25 -3.30 -7.88 8.89
CA PRO A 25 -4.15 -8.77 8.07
C PRO A 25 -5.64 -8.40 7.99
N ASN A 26 -6.15 -7.52 8.86
CA ASN A 26 -7.57 -7.16 8.88
C ASN A 26 -7.83 -5.83 8.14
N SER A 27 -8.18 -5.90 6.84
CA SER A 27 -8.45 -4.71 6.00
C SER A 27 -9.58 -3.83 6.55
N THR A 28 -10.58 -4.43 7.21
CA THR A 28 -11.73 -3.69 7.77
C THR A 28 -11.36 -2.75 8.91
N GLU A 29 -10.19 -2.92 9.52
CA GLU A 29 -9.68 -2.07 10.61
C GLU A 29 -8.71 -0.99 10.10
N TRP A 30 -8.36 -0.99 8.82
CA TRP A 30 -7.43 -0.03 8.26
C TRP A 30 -8.00 1.38 8.28
N ASN A 31 -7.17 2.31 8.73
CA ASN A 31 -7.45 3.74 8.72
C ASN A 31 -6.15 4.49 8.39
N LEU A 32 -6.26 5.81 8.21
CA LEU A 32 -5.12 6.65 7.83
C LEU A 32 -3.92 6.57 8.79
N ASN A 33 -4.13 6.18 10.06
CA ASN A 33 -3.06 6.01 11.05
C ASN A 33 -2.47 4.59 11.08
N THR A 34 -3.10 3.61 10.42
CA THR A 34 -2.58 2.25 10.33
C THR A 34 -1.17 2.27 9.77
N LYS A 35 -0.26 1.57 10.45
CA LYS A 35 1.14 1.46 10.05
C LYS A 35 1.31 0.28 9.11
N GLY A 36 2.02 0.53 8.04
CA GLY A 36 2.52 -0.46 7.10
C GLY A 36 4.03 -0.32 6.91
N VAL A 37 4.58 -1.16 6.04
CA VAL A 37 6.00 -1.20 5.72
C VAL A 37 6.19 -1.71 4.31
N PHE A 38 7.09 -1.09 3.57
CA PHE A 38 7.49 -1.58 2.25
C PHE A 38 8.56 -2.67 2.40
N SER A 39 8.50 -3.71 1.56
CA SER A 39 9.60 -4.67 1.45
C SER A 39 10.82 -4.03 0.80
N LEU A 40 11.94 -4.74 0.85
CA LEU A 40 13.03 -4.49 -0.08
C LEU A 40 12.67 -5.04 -1.47
N ASP A 41 13.46 -4.68 -2.47
CA ASP A 41 13.30 -5.22 -3.81
C ASP A 41 13.74 -6.69 -3.83
N SER A 42 12.81 -7.58 -4.18
CA SER A 42 13.09 -9.03 -4.27
C SER A 42 14.16 -9.37 -5.31
N PHE A 43 14.37 -8.53 -6.33
CA PHE A 43 15.41 -8.74 -7.35
C PHE A 43 16.84 -8.68 -6.78
N ASP A 44 17.02 -8.03 -5.63
CA ASP A 44 18.32 -7.95 -4.94
C ASP A 44 18.67 -9.22 -4.14
N PHE A 45 17.77 -10.21 -4.11
CA PHE A 45 17.89 -11.41 -3.29
C PHE A 45 17.81 -12.70 -4.14
N PRO A 46 18.32 -13.84 -3.64
CA PRO A 46 18.13 -15.14 -4.29
C PRO A 46 16.64 -15.49 -4.44
N THR A 47 16.28 -16.19 -5.51
CA THR A 47 14.87 -16.52 -5.84
C THR A 47 14.12 -17.28 -4.74
N ASP A 48 14.83 -18.05 -3.91
CA ASP A 48 14.25 -18.82 -2.80
C ASP A 48 14.44 -18.13 -1.42
N SER A 49 14.89 -16.87 -1.39
CA SER A 49 15.07 -16.10 -0.15
C SER A 49 13.81 -15.32 0.20
N ASP A 50 13.56 -15.16 1.49
CA ASP A 50 12.51 -14.32 2.07
C ASP A 50 13.12 -13.15 2.88
N ASP A 51 14.40 -12.84 2.68
CA ASP A 51 15.13 -11.80 3.42
C ASP A 51 14.70 -10.38 3.03
N PHE A 52 14.07 -10.22 1.86
CA PHE A 52 13.48 -8.96 1.43
C PHE A 52 12.17 -8.64 2.18
N LEU A 53 11.54 -9.65 2.80
CA LEU A 53 10.28 -9.47 3.50
C LEU A 53 10.47 -8.74 4.84
N PRO A 54 9.57 -7.81 5.18
CA PRO A 54 9.53 -7.20 6.49
C PRO A 54 9.36 -8.24 7.61
N GLU A 55 9.98 -7.97 8.77
CA GLU A 55 9.84 -8.86 9.94
C GLU A 55 8.38 -9.04 10.38
N GLN A 56 7.52 -8.06 10.12
CA GLN A 56 6.09 -8.08 10.44
C GLN A 56 5.34 -9.17 9.66
N VAL A 57 5.82 -9.54 8.46
CA VAL A 57 5.26 -10.66 7.71
C VAL A 57 5.50 -11.97 8.46
N LYS A 58 6.75 -12.18 8.91
CA LYS A 58 7.17 -13.41 9.62
C LYS A 58 6.58 -13.49 11.03
N ASN A 59 6.50 -12.37 11.74
CA ASN A 59 6.17 -12.35 13.18
C ASN A 59 4.71 -11.98 13.49
N ASN A 60 4.04 -11.23 12.60
CA ASN A 60 2.72 -10.66 12.86
C ASN A 60 1.68 -11.03 11.79
N GLY A 61 2.05 -11.82 10.78
CA GLY A 61 1.16 -12.23 9.70
C GLY A 61 0.67 -11.05 8.86
N TRP A 62 1.48 -10.01 8.72
CA TRP A 62 1.16 -8.91 7.81
C TRP A 62 1.08 -9.42 6.38
N ILE A 63 0.15 -8.87 5.63
CA ILE A 63 -0.18 -9.31 4.27
C ILE A 63 0.34 -8.31 3.26
N GLU A 64 0.74 -8.84 2.10
CA GLU A 64 1.02 -8.05 0.91
C GLU A 64 -0.25 -7.36 0.43
N THR A 65 -0.14 -6.10 0.01
CA THR A 65 -1.28 -5.33 -0.49
C THR A 65 -1.07 -4.88 -1.92
N LEU A 66 -0.56 -3.67 -2.13
CA LEU A 66 -0.24 -3.08 -3.41
C LEU A 66 1.22 -2.65 -3.42
N ASP A 67 1.85 -2.72 -4.58
CA ASP A 67 3.17 -2.13 -4.81
C ASP A 67 3.06 -0.61 -5.02
N GLY A 68 4.20 0.09 -4.92
CA GLY A 68 4.27 1.54 -5.10
C GLY A 68 3.59 2.04 -6.37
N ALA A 69 3.88 1.39 -7.50
CA ALA A 69 3.29 1.70 -8.80
C ALA A 69 1.76 1.58 -8.80
N SER A 70 1.20 0.46 -8.31
CA SER A 70 -0.26 0.30 -8.24
C SER A 70 -0.91 1.33 -7.30
N ILE A 71 -0.23 1.72 -6.22
CA ILE A 71 -0.71 2.77 -5.31
C ILE A 71 -0.77 4.12 -6.05
N GLU A 72 0.24 4.47 -6.83
CA GLU A 72 0.26 5.69 -7.66
C GLU A 72 -0.88 5.67 -8.68
N ASP A 73 -1.05 4.57 -9.42
CA ASP A 73 -2.14 4.39 -10.39
C ASP A 73 -3.53 4.56 -9.75
N VAL A 74 -3.73 4.01 -8.55
CA VAL A 74 -4.99 4.16 -7.80
C VAL A 74 -5.25 5.63 -7.47
N ILE A 75 -4.24 6.34 -6.97
CA ILE A 75 -4.37 7.75 -6.58
C ILE A 75 -4.61 8.63 -7.82
N ASP A 76 -3.90 8.39 -8.91
CA ASP A 76 -4.09 9.09 -10.18
C ASP A 76 -5.49 8.87 -10.74
N ASN A 77 -6.01 7.65 -10.67
CA ASN A 77 -7.39 7.38 -11.04
C ASN A 77 -8.40 8.20 -10.21
N VAL A 78 -8.18 8.37 -8.90
CA VAL A 78 -9.07 9.23 -8.08
C VAL A 78 -8.92 10.70 -8.45
N ASN A 79 -7.69 11.19 -8.63
CA ASN A 79 -7.41 12.58 -9.02
C ASN A 79 -8.02 12.94 -10.38
N ASN A 80 -8.14 11.97 -11.29
CA ASN A 80 -8.80 12.16 -12.59
C ASN A 80 -10.34 12.26 -12.48
N GLN A 81 -10.94 11.72 -11.42
CA GLN A 81 -12.38 11.74 -11.18
C GLN A 81 -12.83 12.92 -10.30
N LEU A 82 -11.96 13.36 -9.38
CA LEU A 82 -12.27 14.36 -8.36
C LEU A 82 -11.23 15.49 -8.38
N GLU A 83 -11.69 16.75 -8.36
CA GLU A 83 -10.81 17.92 -8.42
C GLU A 83 -9.91 18.06 -7.17
N ASN A 84 -10.40 17.67 -5.99
CA ASN A 84 -9.68 17.75 -4.71
C ASN A 84 -10.11 16.59 -3.79
N PRO A 85 -9.65 15.35 -4.04
CA PRO A 85 -10.06 14.21 -3.23
C PRO A 85 -9.53 14.30 -1.79
N THR A 86 -10.31 13.80 -0.84
CA THR A 86 -9.86 13.68 0.55
C THR A 86 -8.99 12.43 0.74
N LEU A 87 -8.16 12.42 1.78
CA LEU A 87 -7.39 11.22 2.14
C LEU A 87 -8.27 10.00 2.44
N ASP A 88 -9.48 10.21 2.98
CA ASP A 88 -10.45 9.13 3.18
C ASP A 88 -10.96 8.56 1.85
N GLN A 89 -11.13 9.38 0.81
CA GLN A 89 -11.49 8.90 -0.54
C GLN A 89 -10.32 8.13 -1.18
N LEU A 90 -9.08 8.59 -0.99
CA LEU A 90 -7.90 7.85 -1.44
C LEU A 90 -7.79 6.50 -0.72
N LEU A 91 -8.03 6.47 0.59
CA LEU A 91 -8.04 5.24 1.37
C LEU A 91 -9.16 4.28 0.91
N GLN A 92 -10.36 4.82 0.65
CA GLN A 92 -11.46 4.03 0.12
C GLN A 92 -11.11 3.39 -1.24
N ALA A 93 -10.48 4.15 -2.13
CA ALA A 93 -10.04 3.63 -3.43
C ALA A 93 -8.92 2.58 -3.30
N PHE A 94 -7.95 2.81 -2.40
CA PHE A 94 -6.89 1.86 -2.08
C PHE A 94 -7.46 0.51 -1.58
N ILE A 95 -8.37 0.56 -0.59
CA ILE A 95 -9.02 -0.65 -0.06
C ILE A 95 -9.84 -1.34 -1.14
N PHE A 96 -10.61 -0.57 -1.92
CA PHE A 96 -11.43 -1.12 -2.99
C PHE A 96 -10.57 -1.84 -4.04
N TYR A 97 -9.45 -1.24 -4.46
CA TYR A 97 -8.54 -1.87 -5.42
C TYR A 97 -7.92 -3.14 -4.84
N PHE A 98 -7.43 -3.10 -3.59
CA PHE A 98 -6.90 -4.29 -2.92
C PHE A 98 -7.91 -5.44 -2.85
N GLU A 99 -9.19 -5.13 -2.60
CA GLU A 99 -10.24 -6.16 -2.47
C GLU A 99 -10.81 -6.66 -3.80
N ASN A 100 -10.76 -5.84 -4.86
CA ASN A 100 -11.49 -6.10 -6.11
C ASN A 100 -10.60 -6.18 -7.35
N ASP A 101 -9.31 -5.85 -7.23
CA ASP A 101 -8.37 -5.70 -8.35
C ASP A 101 -8.94 -4.79 -9.47
N ALA A 102 -9.53 -3.67 -9.05
CA ALA A 102 -10.24 -2.74 -9.92
C ALA A 102 -10.23 -1.32 -9.37
N PHE A 103 -10.26 -0.33 -10.28
CA PHE A 103 -10.37 1.07 -9.91
C PHE A 103 -11.78 1.42 -9.42
N LEU A 104 -11.85 2.08 -8.26
CA LEU A 104 -13.10 2.63 -7.74
C LEU A 104 -13.59 3.78 -8.63
N VAL A 105 -14.90 3.84 -8.85
CA VAL A 105 -15.59 4.93 -9.54
C VAL A 105 -16.39 5.75 -8.52
N PHE A 106 -16.19 7.07 -8.51
CA PHE A 106 -16.83 8.03 -7.60
C PHE A 106 -18.07 8.72 -8.19
#